data_AF-A0A1Q7KAP6-F1
#
_entry.id   AF-A0A1Q7KAP6-F1
#
_cell.length_a   1.000
_cell.length_b   1.000
_cell.length_c   1.000
_cell.angle_alpha   90.00
_cell.angle_beta   90.00
_cell.angle_gamma   90.00
#
_symmetry.space_group_name_H-M   'P 1'
#
loop_
_entity.id
_entity.type
_entity.pdbx_description
1 polymer ?
#
loop_
_entity_poly.entity_id
_entity_poly.type
_entity_poly.pdbx_seq_one_letter_code
_entity_poly.pdbx_strand_id
1 'polypeptide(L)'
;MAVQTESSVKDSLDLLARKWKIDPKLYDLQTGRRDDVVDTPINVGGVVFHIPTLSKDRLHVLWKCLWPDCHNCCERQGRLPLTKDDIGRIAKKVGYDSNSEFVRNETRISSWQEQAAFGNVITTLSMISLKRKMDEREEDDGTPLRCRFLDEQGFCGIHPDKPGVCWLYPFASWLEADARKQPVVHATFQFTGDCPGFYLDKSIDSMMPVLQEYSGKIYSYNMAVSRTTRENYGFVNLIDLRRG
;
A
#
# COMPACT_ATOMS: atom_id res chain seq x y z
N MET A 1 -0.17 14.28 9.86
CA MET A 1 0.75 13.46 10.66
C MET A 1 0.10 12.11 10.93
N ALA A 2 0.66 11.03 10.39
CA ALA A 2 0.42 9.67 10.89
C ALA A 2 1.78 8.95 10.83
N VAL A 3 2.71 9.40 11.68
CA VAL A 3 3.79 8.52 12.13
C VAL A 3 3.04 7.46 12.92
N GLN A 4 2.85 6.27 12.34
CA GLN A 4 2.39 5.12 13.10
C GLN A 4 3.40 4.92 14.22
N THR A 5 3.03 5.28 15.45
CA THR A 5 3.89 5.10 16.61
C THR A 5 4.18 3.61 16.76
N GLU A 6 5.38 3.25 17.24
CA GLU A 6 5.78 1.84 17.48
C GLU A 6 4.71 1.03 18.24
N SER A 7 3.91 1.69 19.09
CA SER A 7 2.76 1.10 19.77
C SER A 7 1.72 0.50 18.81
N SER A 8 1.42 1.15 17.68
CA SER A 8 0.34 0.75 16.76
C SER A 8 0.65 -0.48 15.90
N VAL A 9 1.90 -0.63 15.45
CA VAL A 9 2.34 -1.81 14.69
C VAL A 9 2.45 -3.02 15.60
N LYS A 10 3.02 -2.83 16.80
CA LYS A 10 3.10 -3.86 17.84
C LYS A 10 1.71 -4.41 18.20
N ASP A 11 0.75 -3.53 18.51
CA ASP A 11 -0.61 -3.96 18.86
C ASP A 11 -1.30 -4.72 17.72
N SER A 12 -1.03 -4.32 16.48
CA SER A 12 -1.54 -5.00 15.28
C SER A 12 -0.93 -6.39 15.11
N LEU A 13 0.37 -6.55 15.35
CA LEU A 13 1.05 -7.84 15.36
C LEU A 13 0.57 -8.74 16.50
N ASP A 14 0.40 -8.20 17.71
CA ASP A 14 -0.13 -8.93 18.87
C ASP A 14 -1.55 -9.47 18.60
N LEU A 15 -2.39 -8.68 17.92
CA LEU A 15 -3.69 -9.14 17.46
C LEU A 15 -3.58 -10.21 16.38
N LEU A 16 -2.72 -10.01 15.39
CA LEU A 16 -2.48 -10.94 14.28
C LEU A 16 -1.98 -12.30 14.78
N ALA A 17 -1.11 -12.30 15.79
CA ALA A 17 -0.51 -13.47 16.41
C ALA A 17 -1.52 -14.40 17.10
N ARG A 18 -2.73 -13.90 17.42
CA ARG A 18 -3.80 -14.72 18.00
C ARG A 18 -4.32 -15.79 17.04
N LYS A 19 -4.20 -15.56 15.73
CA LYS A 19 -4.67 -16.48 14.68
C LYS A 19 -3.52 -17.03 13.82
N TRP A 20 -2.47 -16.25 13.61
CA TRP A 20 -1.39 -16.57 12.70
C TRP A 20 -0.07 -16.75 13.44
N LYS A 21 0.72 -17.74 13.05
CA LYS A 21 2.09 -17.89 13.54
C LYS A 21 2.97 -16.84 12.88
N ILE A 22 3.55 -15.95 13.67
CA ILE A 22 4.49 -14.92 13.21
C ILE A 22 5.90 -15.35 13.60
N ASP A 23 6.85 -15.29 12.67
CA ASP A 23 8.27 -15.52 12.98
C ASP A 23 8.77 -14.43 13.94
N PRO A 24 9.41 -14.77 15.07
CA PRO A 24 9.93 -13.77 16.02
C PRO A 24 10.85 -12.73 15.39
N LYS A 25 11.67 -13.10 14.39
CA LYS A 25 12.56 -12.16 13.70
C LYS A 25 11.78 -11.17 12.83
N LEU A 26 10.67 -11.61 12.23
CA LEU A 26 9.77 -10.71 11.50
C LEU A 26 9.02 -9.78 12.45
N TYR A 27 8.59 -10.30 13.60
CA TYR A 27 7.98 -9.46 14.64
C TYR A 27 8.98 -8.37 15.09
N ASP A 28 10.24 -8.75 15.37
CA ASP A 28 11.28 -7.82 15.78
C ASP A 28 11.59 -6.80 14.70
N LEU A 29 11.66 -7.21 13.43
CA LEU A 29 11.86 -6.29 12.31
C LEU A 29 10.72 -5.27 12.22
N GLN A 30 9.47 -5.72 12.24
CA GLN A 30 8.31 -4.83 12.08
C GLN A 30 8.11 -3.91 13.30
N THR A 31 8.62 -4.29 14.47
CA THR A 31 8.60 -3.46 15.69
C THR A 31 9.86 -2.60 15.85
N GLY A 32 10.74 -2.53 14.84
CA GLY A 32 11.95 -1.68 14.87
C GLY A 32 13.06 -2.19 15.79
N ARG A 33 12.98 -3.43 16.28
CA ARG A 33 13.95 -4.04 17.21
C ARG A 33 15.17 -4.65 16.53
N ARG A 34 15.24 -4.59 15.18
CA ARG A 34 16.37 -5.08 14.38
C ARG A 34 17.22 -3.89 13.91
N ASP A 35 18.52 -3.97 14.15
CA ASP A 35 19.53 -2.98 13.78
C ASP A 35 20.29 -3.35 12.48
N ASP A 36 19.99 -4.51 11.91
CA ASP A 36 20.73 -5.13 10.81
C ASP A 36 19.94 -5.25 9.50
N VAL A 37 18.85 -4.48 9.40
CA VAL A 37 18.00 -4.44 8.21
C VAL A 37 18.70 -3.64 7.12
N VAL A 38 18.96 -4.27 5.97
CA VAL A 38 19.54 -3.64 4.79
C VAL A 38 18.59 -3.74 3.60
N ASP A 39 18.65 -2.77 2.69
CA ASP A 39 17.88 -2.79 1.46
C ASP A 39 18.55 -3.69 0.40
N THR A 40 17.76 -4.54 -0.24
CA THR A 40 18.17 -5.39 -1.37
C THR A 40 17.34 -5.01 -2.60
N PRO A 41 17.83 -4.10 -3.45
CA PRO A 41 17.10 -3.64 -4.62
C PRO A 41 17.12 -4.68 -5.75
N ILE A 42 15.98 -4.90 -6.39
CA ILE A 42 15.83 -5.82 -7.52
C ILE A 42 14.94 -5.18 -8.58
N ASN A 43 15.41 -5.16 -9.82
CA ASN A 43 14.62 -4.66 -10.93
C ASN A 43 13.85 -5.80 -11.60
N VAL A 44 12.52 -5.71 -11.61
CA VAL A 44 11.63 -6.65 -12.27
C VAL A 44 10.56 -5.87 -13.03
N GLY A 45 10.45 -6.09 -14.34
CA GLY A 45 9.40 -5.47 -15.16
C GLY A 45 9.39 -3.94 -15.15
N GLY A 46 10.55 -3.29 -14.95
CA GLY A 46 10.66 -1.82 -14.87
C GLY A 46 10.29 -1.23 -13.51
N VAL A 47 10.13 -2.07 -12.49
CA VAL A 47 9.94 -1.66 -11.09
C VAL A 47 11.15 -2.07 -10.27
N VAL A 48 11.71 -1.13 -9.50
CA VAL A 48 12.76 -1.41 -8.51
C VAL A 48 12.09 -1.77 -7.18
N PHE A 49 12.14 -3.05 -6.82
CA PHE A 49 11.68 -3.55 -5.54
C PHE A 49 12.79 -3.45 -4.50
N HIS A 50 12.51 -2.79 -3.39
CA HIS A 50 13.37 -2.65 -2.22
C HIS A 50 12.99 -3.71 -1.19
N ILE A 51 13.67 -4.86 -1.24
CA ILE A 51 13.39 -6.02 -0.37
C ILE A 51 14.25 -5.93 0.90
N PRO A 52 13.64 -5.84 2.10
CA PRO A 52 14.40 -5.82 3.34
C PRO A 52 15.11 -7.15 3.59
N THR A 53 16.37 -7.08 4.02
CA THR A 53 17.20 -8.26 4.34
C THR A 53 17.79 -8.12 5.74
N LEU A 54 17.64 -9.16 6.55
CA LEU A 54 18.31 -9.30 7.84
C LEU A 54 19.76 -9.74 7.62
N SER A 55 20.67 -8.79 7.58
CA SER A 55 22.06 -9.03 7.16
C SER A 55 22.83 -9.98 8.08
N LYS A 56 22.59 -9.95 9.40
CA LYS A 56 23.24 -10.88 10.35
C LYS A 56 22.78 -12.32 10.15
N ASP A 57 21.55 -12.51 9.67
CA ASP A 57 20.94 -13.82 9.44
C ASP A 57 21.04 -14.31 8.00
N ARG A 58 21.35 -13.41 7.05
CA ARG A 58 21.28 -13.63 5.61
C ARG A 58 19.91 -14.14 5.17
N LEU A 59 18.86 -13.47 5.64
CA LEU A 59 17.47 -13.79 5.33
C LEU A 59 16.77 -12.58 4.70
N HIS A 60 16.10 -12.81 3.57
CA HIS A 60 15.22 -11.85 2.94
C HIS A 60 13.84 -11.90 3.59
N VAL A 61 13.24 -10.74 3.80
CA VAL A 61 11.82 -10.62 4.14
C VAL A 61 11.02 -10.70 2.86
N LEU A 62 10.27 -11.77 2.68
CA LEU A 62 9.46 -12.02 1.49
C LEU A 62 7.97 -12.05 1.87
N TRP A 63 7.09 -12.07 0.86
CA TRP A 63 5.66 -11.97 1.08
C TRP A 63 4.86 -12.87 0.13
N LYS A 64 3.71 -13.36 0.58
CA LYS A 64 2.70 -13.93 -0.33
C LYS A 64 1.31 -13.53 0.09
N CYS A 65 0.42 -13.34 -0.89
CA CYS A 65 -0.99 -13.15 -0.61
C CYS A 65 -1.58 -14.45 -0.03
N LEU A 66 -2.33 -14.33 1.07
CA LEU A 66 -3.03 -15.45 1.71
C LEU A 66 -4.55 -15.37 1.50
N TRP A 67 -5.02 -14.52 0.58
CA TRP A 67 -6.42 -14.50 0.20
C TRP A 67 -6.79 -15.83 -0.49
N PRO A 68 -7.98 -16.43 -0.23
CA PRO A 68 -9.10 -15.89 0.55
C PRO A 68 -9.03 -16.11 2.07
N ASP A 69 -8.09 -16.91 2.57
CA ASP A 69 -7.98 -17.23 4.01
C ASP A 69 -7.64 -16.01 4.90
N CYS A 70 -7.09 -14.97 4.28
CA CYS A 70 -6.82 -13.66 4.88
C CYS A 70 -7.43 -12.53 4.05
N HIS A 71 -8.17 -11.64 4.72
CA HIS A 71 -8.75 -10.41 4.17
C HIS A 71 -8.41 -9.17 5.03
N ASN A 72 -7.33 -9.24 5.83
CA ASN A 72 -6.96 -8.18 6.79
C ASN A 72 -6.69 -6.83 6.12
N CYS A 73 -6.13 -6.80 4.91
CA CYS A 73 -5.92 -5.54 4.19
C CYS A 73 -7.25 -4.82 3.93
N CYS A 74 -8.31 -5.56 3.58
CA CYS A 74 -9.64 -4.99 3.38
C CYS A 74 -10.27 -4.52 4.71
N GLU A 75 -9.94 -5.17 5.82
CA GLU A 75 -10.41 -4.86 7.17
C GLU A 75 -9.65 -3.71 7.85
N ARG A 76 -8.41 -3.39 7.41
CA ARG A 76 -7.51 -2.51 8.19
C ARG A 76 -6.82 -1.39 7.40
N GLN A 77 -6.81 -1.40 6.05
CA GLN A 77 -6.17 -0.34 5.25
C GLN A 77 -6.85 1.03 5.33
N GLY A 78 -6.29 2.00 6.05
CA GLY A 78 -6.98 3.27 6.33
C GLY A 78 -7.33 4.20 5.16
N ARG A 79 -6.89 3.93 3.92
CA ARG A 79 -7.15 4.78 2.75
C ARG A 79 -7.32 3.95 1.49
N LEU A 80 -8.26 4.35 0.62
CA LEU A 80 -8.51 3.74 -0.69
C LEU A 80 -8.45 4.79 -1.81
N PRO A 81 -7.27 5.41 -2.06
CA PRO A 81 -7.12 6.39 -3.14
C PRO A 81 -7.52 5.81 -4.49
N LEU A 82 -8.36 6.57 -5.19
CA LEU A 82 -8.90 6.20 -6.49
C LEU A 82 -8.11 6.86 -7.62
N THR A 83 -7.83 6.08 -8.66
CA THR A 83 -7.48 6.64 -9.96
C THR A 83 -8.75 7.04 -10.71
N LYS A 84 -8.62 7.88 -11.74
CA LYS A 84 -9.74 8.18 -12.64
C LYS A 84 -10.37 6.92 -13.24
N ASP A 85 -9.54 5.94 -13.59
CA ASP A 85 -10.00 4.67 -14.16
C ASP A 85 -10.79 3.85 -13.12
N ASP A 86 -10.40 3.91 -11.84
CA ASP A 86 -11.17 3.30 -10.74
C ASP A 86 -12.55 3.96 -10.58
N ILE A 87 -12.63 5.30 -10.63
CA ILE A 87 -13.90 6.04 -10.53
C ILE A 87 -14.90 5.52 -11.56
N GLY A 88 -14.50 5.43 -12.83
CA GLY A 88 -15.39 4.99 -13.90
C GLY A 88 -15.83 3.52 -13.76
N ARG A 89 -14.89 2.62 -13.42
CA ARG A 89 -15.20 1.20 -13.26
C ARG A 89 -16.11 0.93 -12.07
N ILE A 90 -15.77 1.52 -10.92
CA ILE A 90 -16.51 1.29 -9.68
C ILE A 90 -17.90 1.93 -9.74
N ALA A 91 -18.01 3.16 -10.27
CA ALA A 91 -19.30 3.82 -10.46
C ALA A 91 -20.29 2.93 -11.22
N LYS A 92 -19.84 2.34 -12.33
CA LYS A 92 -20.66 1.40 -13.11
C LYS A 92 -21.00 0.13 -12.31
N LYS A 93 -20.02 -0.44 -11.59
CA LYS A 93 -20.20 -1.67 -10.79
C LYS A 93 -21.24 -1.49 -9.69
N VAL A 94 -21.27 -0.31 -9.06
CA VAL A 94 -22.20 0.01 -7.96
C VAL A 94 -23.49 0.69 -8.43
N GLY A 95 -23.71 0.78 -9.75
CA GLY A 95 -24.99 1.20 -10.33
C GLY A 95 -25.21 2.71 -10.45
N TYR A 96 -24.15 3.51 -10.52
CA TYR A 96 -24.25 4.96 -10.76
C TYR A 96 -24.26 5.28 -12.26
N ASP A 97 -25.15 6.18 -12.66
CA ASP A 97 -25.26 6.65 -14.05
C ASP A 97 -24.20 7.69 -14.43
N SER A 98 -23.59 8.35 -13.43
CA SER A 98 -22.54 9.34 -13.66
C SER A 98 -21.40 9.25 -12.65
N ASN A 99 -20.18 9.49 -13.16
CA ASN A 99 -18.97 9.56 -12.32
C ASN A 99 -19.08 10.70 -11.29
N SER A 100 -19.68 11.83 -11.64
CA SER A 100 -19.83 12.97 -10.73
C SER A 100 -20.72 12.66 -9.53
N GLU A 101 -21.82 11.95 -9.75
CA GLU A 101 -22.70 11.50 -8.66
C GLU A 101 -22.00 10.48 -7.78
N PHE A 102 -21.30 9.51 -8.38
CA PHE A 102 -20.48 8.57 -7.64
C PHE A 102 -19.43 9.29 -6.77
N VAL A 103 -18.65 10.20 -7.34
CA VAL A 103 -17.63 10.96 -6.59
C VAL A 103 -18.27 11.69 -5.41
N ARG A 104 -19.39 12.40 -5.61
CA ARG A 104 -20.06 13.14 -4.54
C ARG A 104 -20.55 12.23 -3.41
N ASN A 105 -21.12 11.07 -3.74
CA ASN A 105 -21.81 10.23 -2.78
C ASN A 105 -20.85 9.23 -2.09
N GLU A 106 -19.88 8.71 -2.84
CA GLU A 106 -19.08 7.54 -2.46
C GLU A 106 -17.63 7.83 -2.14
N THR A 107 -17.18 9.07 -2.29
CA THR A 107 -15.78 9.43 -2.09
C THR A 107 -15.59 10.55 -1.08
N ARG A 108 -14.35 10.69 -0.63
CA ARG A 108 -13.87 11.72 0.28
C ARG A 108 -12.47 12.16 -0.18
N ILE A 109 -12.00 13.29 0.33
CA ILE A 109 -10.60 13.67 0.18
C ILE A 109 -9.81 13.00 1.31
N SER A 110 -8.69 12.38 0.97
CA SER A 110 -7.70 11.90 1.92
C SER A 110 -6.36 12.56 1.64
N SER A 111 -5.65 12.93 2.70
CA SER A 111 -4.33 13.57 2.57
C SER A 111 -3.34 12.91 3.52
N TRP A 112 -2.18 12.52 2.99
CA TRP A 112 -1.14 11.89 3.78
C TRP A 112 0.25 12.35 3.34
N GLN A 113 1.22 12.14 4.23
CA GLN A 113 2.62 12.39 3.94
C GLN A 113 3.36 11.06 3.91
N GLU A 114 4.10 10.84 2.84
CA GLU A 114 5.06 9.75 2.73
C GLU A 114 6.46 10.34 2.90
N GLN A 115 7.20 9.78 3.85
CA GLN A 115 8.64 10.00 3.94
C GLN A 115 9.31 8.80 3.29
N ALA A 116 10.19 9.04 2.31
CA ALA A 116 11.00 7.97 1.74
C ALA A 116 11.79 7.28 2.87
N ALA A 117 11.90 5.95 2.82
CA ALA A 117 12.60 5.16 3.85
C ALA A 117 14.06 5.60 4.09
N PHE A 118 14.66 6.30 3.12
CA PHE A 118 16.03 6.84 3.18
C PHE A 118 16.10 8.38 3.16
N GLY A 119 15.03 9.03 3.64
CA GLY A 119 15.01 10.32 4.32
C GLY A 119 15.75 11.46 3.65
N ASN A 120 15.06 12.17 2.74
CA ASN A 120 15.39 13.54 2.31
C ASN A 120 14.22 14.22 1.56
N VAL A 121 13.17 13.49 1.19
CA VAL A 121 12.01 14.03 0.50
C VAL A 121 10.75 13.74 1.29
N ILE A 122 9.95 14.78 1.56
CA ILE A 122 8.60 14.67 2.10
C ILE A 122 7.63 14.80 0.92
N THR A 123 6.85 13.75 0.68
CA THR A 123 5.78 13.75 -0.32
C THR A 123 4.44 13.92 0.37
N THR A 124 3.73 15.02 0.13
CA THR A 124 2.33 15.16 0.53
C THR A 124 1.44 14.75 -0.64
N LEU A 125 0.59 13.74 -0.45
CA LEU A 125 -0.41 13.32 -1.44
C LEU A 125 -1.80 13.67 -0.92
N SER A 126 -2.62 14.26 -1.78
CA SER A 126 -4.05 14.46 -1.57
C SER A 126 -4.80 13.83 -2.72
N MET A 127 -5.66 12.86 -2.45
CA MET A 127 -6.41 12.12 -3.48
C MET A 127 -7.86 11.93 -3.08
N ILE A 128 -8.72 11.86 -4.09
CA ILE A 128 -10.08 11.34 -3.93
C ILE A 128 -9.98 9.85 -3.56
N SER A 129 -10.59 9.47 -2.45
CA SER A 129 -10.56 8.11 -1.92
C SER A 129 -11.96 7.55 -1.78
N LEU A 130 -12.11 6.25 -2.03
CA LEU A 130 -13.36 5.53 -1.84
C LEU A 130 -13.68 5.43 -0.36
N LYS A 131 -14.92 5.76 0.01
CA LYS A 131 -15.43 5.54 1.36
C LYS A 131 -15.49 4.04 1.66
N ARG A 132 -14.92 3.68 2.81
CA ARG A 132 -14.92 2.36 3.43
C ARG A 132 -16.20 2.12 4.23
N LYS A 133 -16.89 3.15 4.71
CA LYS A 133 -18.25 3.09 5.29
C LYS A 133 -19.09 4.26 4.79
N MET A 134 -20.42 4.14 4.79
CA MET A 134 -21.30 5.16 4.17
C MET A 134 -21.16 6.55 4.80
N ASP A 135 -20.94 6.60 6.11
CA ASP A 135 -20.85 7.80 6.94
C ASP A 135 -19.40 8.14 7.33
N GLU A 136 -18.42 7.72 6.52
CA GLU A 136 -16.99 8.01 6.76
C GLU A 136 -16.69 9.51 6.73
N ARG A 137 -15.95 9.99 7.73
CA ARG A 137 -15.64 11.40 7.96
C ARG A 137 -14.14 11.67 7.86
N GLU A 138 -13.77 12.95 7.88
CA GLU A 138 -12.36 13.37 7.85
C GLU A 138 -11.55 12.78 9.02
N GLU A 139 -12.14 12.71 10.21
CA GLU A 139 -11.57 12.10 11.42
C GLU A 139 -11.15 10.63 11.22
N ASP A 140 -11.79 9.94 10.28
CA ASP A 140 -11.47 8.56 9.96
C ASP A 140 -10.23 8.42 9.05
N ASP A 141 -9.64 9.51 8.51
CA ASP A 141 -8.54 9.43 7.53
C ASP A 141 -7.33 8.64 8.05
N GLY A 142 -6.96 7.57 7.36
CA GLY A 142 -5.81 6.77 7.76
C GLY A 142 -6.02 5.90 8.99
N THR A 143 -7.24 5.85 9.53
CA THR A 143 -7.60 4.93 10.62
C THR A 143 -8.01 3.57 10.04
N PRO A 144 -7.67 2.45 10.70
CA PRO A 144 -8.22 1.15 10.32
C PRO A 144 -9.74 1.12 10.46
N LEU A 145 -10.43 0.73 9.38
CA LEU A 145 -11.88 0.63 9.28
C LEU A 145 -12.26 -0.64 8.49
N ARG A 146 -13.39 -1.28 8.76
CA ARG A 146 -13.85 -2.36 7.88
C ARG A 146 -14.38 -1.80 6.56
N CYS A 147 -14.02 -2.41 5.43
CA CYS A 147 -14.56 -2.02 4.13
C CYS A 147 -16.00 -2.54 3.95
N ARG A 148 -16.95 -1.65 3.63
CA ARG A 148 -18.38 -1.94 3.42
C ARG A 148 -18.68 -2.90 2.28
N PHE A 149 -17.71 -3.09 1.39
CA PHE A 149 -17.84 -4.05 0.28
C PHE A 149 -17.47 -5.47 0.69
N LEU A 150 -17.06 -5.70 1.94
CA LEU A 150 -16.85 -7.05 2.46
C LEU A 150 -18.16 -7.66 2.92
N ASP A 151 -18.42 -8.89 2.48
CA ASP A 151 -19.45 -9.73 3.09
C ASP A 151 -18.99 -10.29 4.46
N GLU A 152 -19.84 -11.08 5.10
CA GLU A 152 -19.55 -11.71 6.40
C GLU A 152 -18.38 -12.69 6.35
N GLN A 153 -18.06 -13.24 5.18
CA GLN A 153 -16.96 -14.18 4.96
C GLN A 153 -15.66 -13.47 4.53
N GLY A 154 -15.68 -12.16 4.30
CA GLY A 154 -14.52 -11.36 3.90
C GLY A 154 -14.28 -11.30 2.39
N PHE A 155 -15.24 -11.69 1.56
CA PHE A 155 -15.16 -11.49 0.11
C PHE A 155 -15.55 -10.07 -0.28
N CYS A 156 -14.84 -9.51 -1.25
CA CYS A 156 -15.09 -8.16 -1.75
C CYS A 156 -16.15 -8.19 -2.86
N GLY A 157 -17.34 -7.65 -2.61
CA GLY A 157 -18.47 -7.62 -3.54
C GLY A 157 -18.25 -6.80 -4.81
N ILE A 158 -17.25 -5.90 -4.81
CA ILE A 158 -16.83 -5.16 -6.02
C ILE A 158 -15.65 -5.80 -6.73
N HIS A 159 -15.21 -7.01 -6.34
CA HIS A 159 -14.22 -7.75 -7.11
C HIS A 159 -14.77 -8.12 -8.51
N PRO A 160 -13.95 -8.06 -9.59
CA PRO A 160 -12.55 -7.63 -9.64
C PRO A 160 -12.36 -6.11 -9.77
N ASP A 161 -13.42 -5.33 -9.87
CA ASP A 161 -13.44 -3.86 -10.07
C ASP A 161 -12.97 -3.03 -8.86
N LYS A 162 -12.44 -3.67 -7.81
CA LYS A 162 -11.92 -2.98 -6.62
C LYS A 162 -10.81 -1.96 -6.98
N PRO A 163 -10.61 -0.91 -6.17
CA PRO A 163 -9.59 0.11 -6.42
C PRO A 163 -8.21 -0.46 -6.74
N GLY A 164 -7.47 0.20 -7.64
CA GLY A 164 -6.11 -0.18 -8.00
C GLY A 164 -5.19 -0.38 -6.80
N VAL A 165 -5.29 0.51 -5.80
CA VAL A 165 -4.48 0.44 -4.56
C VAL A 165 -4.71 -0.84 -3.76
N CYS A 166 -5.92 -1.42 -3.79
CA CYS A 166 -6.24 -2.68 -3.12
C CYS A 166 -5.47 -3.87 -3.71
N TRP A 167 -4.96 -3.74 -4.93
CA TRP A 167 -4.14 -4.76 -5.58
C TRP A 167 -2.67 -4.66 -5.23
N LEU A 168 -2.24 -3.52 -4.67
CA LEU A 168 -0.83 -3.28 -4.39
C LEU A 168 -0.39 -3.81 -3.04
N TYR A 169 -1.31 -3.98 -2.08
CA TYR A 169 -0.94 -4.41 -0.74
C TYR A 169 -0.09 -5.69 -0.76
N PRO A 170 1.03 -5.75 -0.01
CA PRO A 170 1.51 -4.79 0.99
C PRO A 170 2.54 -3.79 0.45
N PHE A 171 2.64 -3.60 -0.87
CA PHE A 171 3.61 -2.66 -1.43
C PHE A 171 3.15 -1.21 -1.29
N ALA A 172 4.03 -0.36 -0.75
CA ALA A 172 4.08 1.05 -1.08
C ALA A 172 4.81 1.21 -2.42
N SER A 173 4.44 2.22 -3.21
CA SER A 173 5.14 2.50 -4.46
C SER A 173 5.17 3.98 -4.77
N TRP A 174 6.25 4.44 -5.39
CA TRP A 174 6.43 5.84 -5.78
C TRP A 174 7.18 5.96 -7.11
N LEU A 175 7.17 7.17 -7.65
CA LEU A 175 7.96 7.54 -8.82
C LEU A 175 9.14 8.41 -8.38
N GLU A 176 10.34 8.06 -8.84
CA GLU A 176 11.55 8.85 -8.67
C GLU A 176 12.23 9.04 -10.03
N ALA A 177 12.92 10.17 -10.21
CA ALA A 177 13.72 10.40 -11.40
C ALA A 177 15.13 9.84 -11.20
N ASP A 178 15.60 9.00 -12.13
CA ASP A 178 16.97 8.50 -12.10
C ASP A 178 18.01 9.59 -12.43
N ALA A 179 19.30 9.22 -12.42
CA ALA A 179 20.40 10.12 -12.75
C ALA A 179 20.30 10.74 -14.17
N ARG A 180 19.53 10.12 -15.07
CA ARG A 180 19.26 10.59 -16.44
C ARG A 180 17.93 11.34 -16.55
N LYS A 181 17.26 11.61 -15.42
CA LYS A 181 15.93 12.24 -15.32
C LYS A 181 14.81 11.40 -15.92
N GLN A 182 14.99 10.09 -16.07
CA GLN A 182 13.95 9.18 -16.49
C GLN A 182 13.11 8.73 -15.29
N PRO A 183 11.78 8.63 -15.42
CA PRO A 183 10.94 8.15 -14.35
C PRO A 183 11.18 6.66 -14.09
N VAL A 184 11.46 6.31 -12.84
CA VAL A 184 11.61 4.95 -12.35
C VAL A 184 10.55 4.71 -11.28
N VAL A 185 9.86 3.57 -11.37
CA VAL A 185 8.90 3.15 -10.37
C VAL A 185 9.63 2.32 -9.32
N HIS A 186 9.44 2.70 -8.07
CA HIS A 186 10.00 2.00 -6.92
C HIS A 186 8.88 1.40 -6.08
N ALA A 187 9.17 0.30 -5.40
CA ALA A 187 8.24 -0.33 -4.48
C ALA A 187 8.95 -0.92 -3.25
N THR A 188 8.34 -0.83 -2.09
CA THR A 188 8.83 -1.45 -0.85
C THR A 188 7.65 -1.98 -0.03
N PHE A 189 7.92 -2.82 0.97
CA PHE A 189 6.86 -3.31 1.85
C PHE A 189 6.42 -2.25 2.87
N GLN A 190 5.11 -2.19 3.09
CA GLN A 190 4.50 -1.49 4.22
C GLN A 190 4.31 -2.50 5.36
N PHE A 191 5.03 -2.29 6.46
CA PHE A 191 4.90 -3.11 7.67
C PHE A 191 3.86 -2.52 8.62
N THR A 192 2.58 -2.80 8.36
CA THR A 192 1.48 -2.32 9.21
C THR A 192 1.17 -3.23 10.39
N GLY A 193 1.81 -4.42 10.46
CA GLY A 193 1.48 -5.46 11.44
C GLY A 193 0.20 -6.24 11.15
N ASP A 194 -0.48 -5.98 10.03
CA ASP A 194 -1.77 -6.60 9.69
C ASP A 194 -1.67 -7.79 8.75
N CYS A 195 -0.52 -7.97 8.09
CA CYS A 195 -0.34 -9.01 7.08
C CYS A 195 0.38 -10.23 7.65
N PRO A 196 -0.27 -11.42 7.68
CA PRO A 196 0.38 -12.67 8.05
C PRO A 196 1.18 -13.31 6.91
N GLY A 197 1.17 -12.70 5.73
CA GLY A 197 1.79 -13.25 4.52
C GLY A 197 3.32 -13.10 4.46
N PHE A 198 3.93 -12.37 5.41
CA PHE A 198 5.37 -12.19 5.45
C PHE A 198 6.08 -13.45 5.95
N TYR A 199 7.19 -13.81 5.32
CA TYR A 199 8.04 -14.95 5.69
C TYR A 199 9.52 -14.63 5.43
N LEU A 200 10.41 -15.48 5.94
CA LEU A 200 11.86 -15.35 5.76
C LEU A 200 12.39 -16.48 4.88
N ASP A 201 13.28 -16.14 3.95
CA ASP A 201 13.95 -17.09 3.06
C ASP A 201 15.40 -16.66 2.80
N LYS A 202 16.27 -17.61 2.45
CA LYS A 202 17.66 -17.35 2.06
C LYS A 202 17.80 -16.94 0.60
N SER A 203 16.82 -17.28 -0.25
CA SER A 203 16.79 -16.85 -1.65
C SER A 203 15.52 -16.05 -1.93
N ILE A 204 15.61 -15.10 -2.86
CA ILE A 204 14.48 -14.33 -3.35
C ILE A 204 13.71 -15.08 -4.45
N ASP A 205 14.27 -16.18 -4.96
CA ASP A 205 13.67 -16.96 -6.06
C ASP A 205 12.21 -17.36 -5.79
N SER A 206 11.88 -17.69 -4.53
CA SER A 206 10.52 -18.06 -4.12
C SER A 206 9.50 -16.92 -4.26
N MET A 207 9.98 -15.67 -4.27
CA MET A 207 9.18 -14.46 -4.44
C MET A 207 9.08 -14.00 -5.90
N MET A 208 9.95 -14.50 -6.79
CA MET A 208 10.03 -13.97 -8.15
C MET A 208 8.74 -14.01 -8.96
N PRO A 209 7.91 -15.08 -8.91
CA PRO A 209 6.61 -15.07 -9.58
C PRO A 209 5.70 -13.93 -9.09
N VAL A 210 5.73 -13.64 -7.79
CA VAL A 210 4.96 -12.54 -7.19
C VAL A 210 5.49 -11.19 -7.66
N LEU A 211 6.81 -10.98 -7.68
CA LEU A 211 7.40 -9.73 -8.18
C LEU A 211 7.08 -9.50 -9.66
N GLN A 212 7.11 -10.55 -10.48
CA GLN A 212 6.74 -10.47 -11.89
C GLN A 212 5.28 -10.04 -12.06
N GLU A 213 4.35 -10.69 -11.35
CA GLU A 213 2.92 -10.33 -11.39
C GLU A 213 2.70 -8.89 -10.90
N TYR A 214 3.32 -8.53 -9.77
CA TYR A 214 3.12 -7.22 -9.14
C TYR A 214 3.81 -6.09 -9.89
N SER A 215 4.90 -6.35 -10.64
CA SER A 215 5.59 -5.32 -11.41
C SER A 215 4.63 -4.61 -12.38
N GLY A 216 3.82 -5.36 -13.13
CA GLY A 216 2.82 -4.82 -14.04
C GLY A 216 1.71 -4.04 -13.32
N LYS A 217 1.24 -4.55 -12.18
CA LYS A 217 0.20 -3.90 -11.36
C LYS A 217 0.68 -2.58 -10.77
N ILE A 218 1.86 -2.59 -10.15
CA ILE A 218 2.48 -1.43 -9.51
C ILE A 218 2.81 -0.37 -10.56
N TYR A 219 3.45 -0.75 -11.67
CA TYR A 219 3.79 0.19 -12.74
C TYR A 219 2.53 0.86 -13.30
N SER A 220 1.51 0.07 -13.66
CA SER A 220 0.26 0.58 -14.21
C SER A 220 -0.47 1.50 -13.24
N TYR A 221 -0.49 1.15 -11.94
CA TYR A 221 -1.09 1.99 -10.91
C TYR A 221 -0.37 3.34 -10.78
N ASN A 222 0.96 3.36 -10.72
CA ASN A 222 1.72 4.61 -10.61
C ASN A 222 1.49 5.52 -11.83
N MET A 223 1.42 4.96 -13.03
CA MET A 223 1.07 5.72 -14.24
C MET A 223 -0.35 6.28 -14.17
N ALA A 224 -1.31 5.48 -13.68
CA ALA A 224 -2.70 5.91 -13.50
C ALA A 224 -2.84 7.01 -12.44
N VAL A 225 -2.09 6.93 -11.32
CA VAL A 225 -2.02 8.00 -10.31
C VAL A 225 -1.43 9.27 -10.92
N SER A 226 -0.32 9.18 -11.65
CA SER A 226 0.30 10.35 -12.30
C SER A 226 -0.67 11.06 -13.27
N ARG A 227 -1.42 10.29 -14.07
CA ARG A 227 -2.49 10.83 -14.94
C ARG A 227 -3.62 11.45 -14.12
N THR A 228 -4.07 10.78 -13.06
CA THR A 228 -5.14 11.27 -12.16
C THR A 228 -4.78 12.62 -11.55
N THR A 229 -3.52 12.80 -11.12
CA THR A 229 -3.01 14.10 -10.62
C THR A 229 -2.97 15.16 -11.70
N ARG A 230 -2.48 14.84 -12.91
CA ARG A 230 -2.45 15.79 -14.04
C ARG A 230 -3.84 16.27 -14.47
N GLU A 231 -4.85 15.44 -14.26
CA GLU A 231 -6.24 15.74 -14.56
C GLU A 231 -7.02 16.35 -13.38
N ASN A 232 -6.32 16.79 -12.32
CA ASN A 232 -6.87 17.48 -11.15
C ASN A 232 -7.82 16.66 -10.27
N TYR A 233 -7.77 15.32 -10.34
CA TYR A 233 -8.47 14.42 -9.38
C TYR A 233 -7.61 14.11 -8.13
N GLY A 234 -6.43 14.73 -8.03
CA GLY A 234 -5.55 14.67 -6.87
C GLY A 234 -4.41 15.69 -7.01
N PHE A 235 -3.63 15.82 -5.95
CA PHE A 235 -2.48 16.71 -5.87
C PHE A 235 -1.32 16.01 -5.17
N VAL A 236 -0.09 16.25 -5.65
CA VAL A 236 1.14 15.73 -5.06
C VAL A 236 2.10 16.90 -4.88
N ASN A 237 2.57 17.11 -3.65
CA ASN A 237 3.60 18.08 -3.31
C ASN A 237 4.87 17.37 -2.84
N LEU A 238 6.02 17.80 -3.32
CA LEU A 238 7.32 17.23 -2.98
C LEU A 238 8.20 18.31 -2.35
N ILE A 239 8.69 18.06 -1.14
CA ILE A 239 9.64 18.93 -0.44
C ILE A 239 10.95 18.19 -0.29
N ASP A 240 12.00 18.62 -1.01
CA ASP A 240 13.37 18.08 -0.86
C ASP A 240 14.13 18.86 0.22
N LEU A 241 14.40 18.19 1.33
CA LEU A 241 15.07 18.76 2.50
C LEU A 241 16.57 19.01 2.26
N ARG A 242 17.17 18.46 1.19
CA ARG A 242 18.58 18.74 0.82
C ARG A 242 18.77 20.12 0.18
N ARG A 243 17.68 20.78 -0.19
CA ARG A 243 17.68 22.09 -0.86
C ARG A 243 17.27 23.24 0.07
N GLY A 244 17.08 22.96 1.36
CA GLY A 244 16.77 23.94 2.41
C GLY A 244 17.98 24.39 3.19
#